data_AF-A0A1X7U9X2-F1
#
_entry.id   AF-A0A1X7U9X2-F1
#
_cell.length_a   1.000
_cell.length_b   1.000
_cell.length_c   1.000
_cell.angle_alpha   90.00
_cell.angle_beta   90.00
_cell.angle_gamma   90.00
#
_symmetry.space_group_name_H-M   'P 1'
#
loop_
_entity.id
_entity.type
_entity.pdbx_description
1 polymer ?
#
loop_
_entity_poly.entity_id
_entity_poly.type
_entity_poly.pdbx_seq_one_letter_code
_entity_poly.pdbx_strand_id
1 'polypeptide(L)'
;MHYNSTKEAHRNSSVFKVEKSLASEWGRYGMRFNAIAPGPIETKGAFTRLDPTGQFMKRTLEQIPIGRLGEIEELANLSTYLVSDYASWINGEIIAFDGGQLPYAAGMFNQLTQVTQEQWDMLEKAIRNVKGS
;
A
#
# COMPACT_ATOMS: atom_id res chain seq x y z
N MET A 1 -0.78 10.92 -18.14
CA MET A 1 0.25 10.16 -17.41
C MET A 1 -0.43 9.15 -16.48
N HIS A 2 -0.84 7.99 -17.02
CA HIS A 2 -1.64 6.96 -16.33
C HIS A 2 -1.04 5.55 -16.55
N TYR A 3 0.27 5.47 -16.81
CA TYR A 3 0.87 4.29 -17.45
C TYR A 3 1.67 3.37 -16.51
N ASN A 4 1.87 3.71 -15.23
CA ASN A 4 2.77 2.95 -14.36
C ASN A 4 2.10 2.16 -13.21
N SER A 5 0.83 2.41 -12.83
CA SER A 5 0.20 1.67 -11.72
C SER A 5 -0.23 0.24 -12.08
N THR A 6 -0.42 -0.06 -13.36
CA THR A 6 -0.92 -1.38 -13.80
C THR A 6 0.17 -2.44 -13.94
N LYS A 7 1.44 -2.06 -14.16
CA LYS A 7 2.51 -3.03 -14.40
C LYS A 7 3.01 -3.73 -13.12
N GLU A 8 3.05 -3.04 -11.99
CA GLU A 8 3.40 -3.65 -10.69
C GLU A 8 2.25 -4.52 -10.14
N ALA A 9 1.00 -4.06 -10.31
CA ALA A 9 -0.18 -4.84 -9.92
C ALA A 9 -0.28 -6.19 -10.65
N HIS A 10 0.12 -6.27 -11.92
CA HIS A 10 0.07 -7.52 -12.69
C HIS A 10 1.18 -8.51 -12.34
N ARG A 11 2.39 -8.07 -11.98
CA ARG A 11 3.51 -8.97 -11.66
C ARG A 11 3.34 -9.66 -10.30
N ASN A 12 2.69 -8.98 -9.34
CA ASN A 12 2.34 -9.56 -8.06
C ASN A 12 1.08 -10.44 -8.14
N SER A 13 0.20 -10.21 -9.14
CA SER A 13 -1.04 -10.97 -9.30
C SER A 13 -0.84 -12.47 -9.56
N SER A 14 0.27 -12.90 -10.18
CA SER A 14 0.54 -14.32 -10.44
C SER A 14 0.99 -15.04 -9.17
N VAL A 15 1.90 -14.44 -8.39
CA VAL A 15 2.35 -14.99 -7.10
C VAL A 15 1.19 -15.10 -6.13
N PHE A 16 0.32 -14.09 -6.10
CA PHE A 16 -0.89 -14.08 -5.26
C PHE A 16 -1.92 -15.15 -5.67
N LYS A 17 -2.03 -15.48 -6.96
CA LYS A 17 -2.88 -16.59 -7.40
C LYS A 17 -2.31 -17.94 -6.99
N VAL A 18 -0.99 -18.12 -7.10
CA VAL A 18 -0.32 -19.36 -6.66
C VAL A 18 -0.45 -19.54 -5.15
N GLU A 19 -0.22 -18.48 -4.38
CA GLU A 19 -0.38 -18.45 -2.93
C GLU A 19 -1.77 -18.92 -2.51
N LYS A 20 -2.84 -18.36 -3.09
CA LYS A 20 -4.23 -18.79 -2.81
C LYS A 20 -4.51 -20.24 -3.20
N SER A 21 -3.99 -20.70 -4.35
CA SER A 21 -4.13 -22.11 -4.78
C SER A 21 -3.52 -23.03 -3.74
N LEU A 22 -2.25 -22.79 -3.36
CA LEU A 22 -1.51 -23.60 -2.41
C LEU A 22 -2.12 -23.54 -1.00
N ALA A 23 -2.58 -22.37 -0.56
CA ALA A 23 -3.29 -22.20 0.71
C ALA A 23 -4.51 -23.14 0.81
N SER A 24 -5.28 -23.24 -0.28
CA SER A 24 -6.46 -24.11 -0.33
C SER A 24 -6.13 -25.60 -0.48
N GLU A 25 -5.16 -25.94 -1.32
CA GLU A 25 -4.85 -27.33 -1.69
C GLU A 25 -4.03 -28.04 -0.62
N TRP A 26 -3.09 -27.33 0.01
CA TRP A 26 -2.09 -27.92 0.89
C TRP A 26 -2.36 -27.68 2.38
N GLY A 27 -3.45 -26.99 2.72
CA GLY A 27 -3.92 -26.88 4.11
C GLY A 27 -4.10 -28.25 4.77
N ARG A 28 -4.57 -29.27 4.01
CA ARG A 28 -4.69 -30.66 4.49
C ARG A 28 -3.36 -31.32 4.89
N TYR A 29 -2.22 -30.78 4.46
CA TYR A 29 -0.88 -31.23 4.81
C TYR A 29 -0.26 -30.43 5.96
N GLY A 30 -1.03 -29.54 6.59
CA GLY A 30 -0.55 -28.67 7.67
C GLY A 30 0.30 -27.50 7.17
N MET A 31 0.27 -27.19 5.87
CA MET A 31 0.99 -26.05 5.30
C MET A 31 0.10 -24.81 5.24
N ARG A 32 0.72 -23.64 5.38
CA ARG A 32 0.07 -22.33 5.24
C ARG A 32 0.86 -21.46 4.28
N PHE A 33 0.13 -20.67 3.50
CA PHE A 33 0.68 -19.73 2.53
C PHE A 33 0.08 -18.36 2.81
N ASN A 34 0.93 -17.33 2.82
CA ASN A 34 0.53 -15.93 2.95
C ASN A 34 1.56 -15.10 2.18
N ALA A 35 1.19 -13.90 1.77
CA ALA A 35 2.09 -12.95 1.13
C ALA A 35 2.08 -11.59 1.85
N ILE A 36 3.20 -10.87 1.72
CA ILE A 36 3.30 -9.46 2.09
C ILE A 36 3.46 -8.67 0.80
N ALA A 37 2.68 -7.60 0.64
CA ALA A 37 2.79 -6.65 -0.45
C ALA A 37 3.42 -5.36 0.08
N PRO A 38 4.77 -5.25 0.11
CA PRO A 38 5.44 -4.09 0.65
C PRO A 38 5.35 -2.90 -0.31
N GLY A 39 5.20 -1.71 0.26
CA GLY A 39 5.49 -0.46 -0.41
C GLY A 39 6.99 -0.11 -0.34
N PRO A 40 7.34 1.16 -0.53
CA PRO A 40 8.71 1.65 -0.45
C PRO A 40 9.32 1.44 0.96
N ILE A 41 10.39 0.66 1.03
CA ILE A 41 11.15 0.40 2.27
C ILE A 41 12.53 1.03 2.17
N GLU A 42 12.98 1.64 3.26
CA GLU A 42 14.31 2.20 3.37
C GLU A 42 15.38 1.09 3.34
N THR A 43 16.30 1.18 2.38
CA THR A 43 17.43 0.25 2.26
C THR A 43 18.71 1.01 1.96
N LYS A 44 19.83 0.54 2.52
CA LYS A 44 21.14 1.17 2.33
C LYS A 44 21.51 1.18 0.84
N GLY A 45 21.66 2.38 0.29
CA GLY A 45 22.19 2.57 -1.07
C GLY A 45 21.17 2.52 -2.22
N ALA A 46 19.90 2.19 -1.95
CA ALA A 46 18.88 2.19 -3.00
C ALA A 46 18.56 3.61 -3.49
N PHE A 47 18.40 4.56 -2.57
CA PHE A 47 17.96 5.91 -2.92
C PHE A 47 19.10 6.85 -3.32
N THR A 48 20.31 6.67 -2.76
CA THR A 48 21.45 7.54 -3.08
C THR A 48 21.97 7.39 -4.51
N ARG A 49 21.69 6.26 -5.19
CA ARG A 49 22.05 6.04 -6.60
C ARG A 49 20.92 6.36 -7.58
N LEU A 50 19.67 6.26 -7.14
CA LEU A 50 18.48 6.36 -8.00
C LEU A 50 17.80 7.73 -7.93
N ASP A 51 18.07 8.52 -6.90
CA ASP A 51 17.45 9.84 -6.72
C ASP A 51 18.49 10.95 -6.43
N PRO A 52 19.34 11.30 -7.41
CA PRO A 52 20.36 12.34 -7.22
C PRO A 52 19.77 13.74 -6.97
N THR A 53 18.48 13.95 -7.23
CA THR A 53 17.80 15.25 -7.06
C THR A 53 16.87 15.31 -5.84
N GLY A 54 16.62 14.19 -5.16
CA GLY A 54 15.67 14.08 -4.05
C GLY A 54 14.18 14.18 -4.46
N GLN A 55 13.90 14.37 -5.75
CA GLN A 55 12.53 14.59 -6.24
C GLN A 55 11.71 13.31 -6.25
N PHE A 56 12.35 12.17 -6.50
CA PHE A 56 11.65 10.89 -6.50
C PHE A 56 11.15 10.58 -5.09
N MET A 57 12.03 10.71 -4.10
CA MET A 57 11.70 10.51 -2.69
C MET A 57 10.56 11.42 -2.24
N LYS A 58 10.63 12.71 -2.57
CA LYS A 58 9.58 13.66 -2.20
C LYS A 58 8.21 13.25 -2.75
N ARG A 59 8.13 12.87 -4.03
CA ARG A 59 6.89 12.42 -4.66
C ARG A 59 6.38 11.10 -4.08
N THR A 60 7.29 10.19 -3.73
CA THR A 60 6.93 8.94 -3.05
C THR A 60 6.29 9.23 -1.70
N LEU A 61 6.86 10.13 -0.89
CA LEU A 61 6.32 10.50 0.41
C LEU A 61 4.96 11.20 0.32
N GLU A 62 4.74 12.05 -0.70
CA GLU A 62 3.43 12.68 -0.97
C GLU A 62 2.31 11.67 -1.27
N GLN A 63 2.66 10.43 -1.59
CA GLN A 63 1.71 9.35 -1.89
C GLN A 63 1.56 8.34 -0.74
N ILE A 64 2.30 8.49 0.35
CA ILE A 64 2.25 7.59 1.50
C ILE A 64 1.54 8.33 2.65
N PRO A 65 0.30 7.97 3.00
CA PRO A 65 -0.42 8.60 4.12
C PRO A 65 0.32 8.61 5.45
N ILE A 66 1.10 7.58 5.76
CA ILE A 66 1.93 7.53 6.99
C ILE A 66 3.10 8.54 6.96
N GLY A 67 3.44 9.09 5.80
CA GLY A 67 4.40 10.19 5.66
C GLY A 67 5.88 9.80 5.77
N ARG A 68 6.19 8.49 5.77
CA ARG A 68 7.57 7.97 5.75
C ARG A 68 7.65 6.66 4.98
N LEU A 69 8.88 6.26 4.64
CA LEU A 69 9.14 4.89 4.17
C LEU A 69 8.97 3.88 5.31
N GLY A 70 8.69 2.63 4.94
CA GLY A 70 8.77 1.52 5.89
C GLY A 70 10.23 1.21 6.24
N GLU A 71 10.47 0.71 7.44
CA GLU A 71 11.79 0.21 7.86
C GLU A 71 11.90 -1.30 7.64
N ILE A 72 13.13 -1.79 7.44
CA ILE A 72 13.36 -3.22 7.19
C ILE A 72 13.01 -4.06 8.43
N GLU A 73 13.22 -3.52 9.63
CA GLU A 73 12.88 -4.12 10.90
C GLU A 73 11.37 -4.28 11.07
N GLU A 74 10.57 -3.34 10.57
CA GLU A 74 9.10 -3.43 10.61
C GLU A 74 8.58 -4.54 9.68
N LEU A 75 9.15 -4.66 8.47
CA LEU A 75 8.85 -5.78 7.58
C LEU A 75 9.27 -7.12 8.19
N ALA A 76 10.44 -7.16 8.86
CA ALA A 76 10.92 -8.34 9.55
C ALA A 76 9.96 -8.76 10.66
N ASN A 77 9.48 -7.82 11.48
CA ASN A 77 8.49 -8.10 12.53
C ASN A 77 7.20 -8.71 11.98
N LEU A 78 6.64 -8.15 10.90
CA LEU A 78 5.46 -8.71 10.25
C LEU A 78 5.73 -10.11 9.71
N SER A 79 6.88 -10.30 9.06
CA SER A 79 7.30 -11.60 8.52
C SER A 79 7.42 -12.65 9.63
N THR A 80 8.07 -12.29 10.75
CA THR A 80 8.22 -13.14 11.94
C THR A 80 6.87 -13.52 12.53
N TYR A 81 5.92 -12.58 12.62
CA TYR A 81 4.57 -12.89 13.08
C TYR A 81 3.90 -13.93 12.17
N LEU A 82 3.93 -13.76 10.85
CA LEU A 82 3.24 -14.66 9.90
C LEU A 82 3.78 -16.09 9.88
N VAL A 83 5.07 -16.26 10.12
CA VAL A 83 5.71 -17.60 10.20
C VAL A 83 5.56 -18.24 11.59
N SER A 84 5.17 -17.47 12.61
CA SER A 84 5.00 -17.98 13.97
C SER A 84 3.68 -18.74 14.16
N ASP A 85 3.58 -19.48 15.26
CA ASP A 85 2.35 -20.16 15.69
C ASP A 85 1.24 -19.18 16.10
N TYR A 86 1.58 -17.93 16.45
CA TYR A 86 0.59 -16.88 16.73
C TYR A 86 -0.26 -16.54 15.49
N ALA A 87 0.23 -16.85 14.28
CA ALA A 87 -0.47 -16.70 13.02
C ALA A 87 -0.95 -18.05 12.44
N SER A 88 -1.07 -19.09 13.28
CA SER A 88 -1.46 -20.45 12.86
C SER A 88 -2.81 -20.54 12.14
N TRP A 89 -3.69 -19.53 12.28
CA TRP A 89 -4.97 -19.47 11.59
C TRP A 89 -5.02 -18.48 10.42
N ILE A 90 -3.89 -17.85 10.08
CA ILE A 90 -3.76 -16.98 8.92
C ILE A 90 -3.21 -17.81 7.76
N ASN A 91 -4.02 -17.95 6.70
CA ASN A 91 -3.71 -18.71 5.49
C ASN A 91 -4.51 -18.14 4.31
N GLY A 92 -3.88 -17.93 3.16
CA GLY A 92 -4.50 -17.38 1.96
C GLY A 92 -4.48 -15.85 1.86
N GLU A 93 -3.77 -15.17 2.76
CA GLU A 93 -3.87 -13.72 2.94
C GLU A 93 -2.72 -12.95 2.28
N ILE A 94 -3.03 -11.75 1.77
CA ILE A 94 -2.06 -10.82 1.19
C ILE A 94 -2.10 -9.53 1.99
N ILE A 95 -1.08 -9.32 2.82
CA ILE A 95 -1.04 -8.19 3.72
C ILE A 95 -0.33 -7.02 3.04
N ALA A 96 -1.06 -5.93 2.82
CA ALA A 96 -0.47 -4.67 2.38
C ALA A 96 0.41 -4.09 3.50
N PHE A 97 1.67 -3.81 3.17
CA PHE A 97 2.67 -3.23 4.07
C PHE A 97 3.30 -2.01 3.40
N ASP A 98 2.50 -0.97 3.16
CA ASP A 98 2.83 0.11 2.23
C ASP A 98 2.54 1.52 2.77
N GLY A 99 2.25 1.63 4.07
CA GLY A 99 1.89 2.89 4.70
C GLY A 99 0.63 3.56 4.12
N GLY A 100 -0.25 2.79 3.47
CA GLY A 100 -1.48 3.27 2.85
C GLY A 100 -1.32 3.76 1.42
N GLN A 101 -0.17 3.52 0.77
CA GLN A 101 0.11 4.01 -0.57
C GLN A 101 -0.86 3.49 -1.63
N LEU A 102 -1.16 2.18 -1.63
CA LEU A 102 -2.06 1.55 -2.59
C LEU A 102 -3.49 2.10 -2.50
N PRO A 103 -4.16 2.13 -1.32
CA PRO A 103 -5.48 2.75 -1.21
C PRO A 103 -5.45 4.26 -1.49
N TYR A 104 -4.34 4.95 -1.18
CA TYR A 104 -4.16 6.35 -1.56
C TYR A 104 -4.17 6.55 -3.08
N ALA A 105 -3.45 5.71 -3.82
CA ALA A 105 -3.42 5.77 -5.29
C ALA A 105 -4.74 5.36 -5.95
N ALA A 106 -5.52 4.47 -5.32
CA ALA A 106 -6.77 3.94 -5.86
C ALA A 106 -8.01 4.79 -5.56
N GLY A 107 -7.98 5.65 -4.54
CA GLY A 107 -9.16 6.42 -4.13
C GLY A 107 -9.44 7.63 -5.02
N MET A 108 -10.66 7.66 -5.57
CA MET A 108 -11.11 8.72 -6.49
C MET A 108 -11.07 10.13 -5.89
N PHE A 109 -11.22 10.26 -4.57
CA PHE A 109 -11.30 11.55 -3.88
C PHE A 109 -10.07 11.86 -3.03
N ASN A 110 -9.01 11.06 -3.10
CA ASN A 110 -7.84 11.24 -2.25
C ASN A 110 -7.05 12.52 -2.58
N GLN A 111 -7.25 13.10 -3.77
CA GLN A 111 -6.72 14.42 -4.11
C GLN A 111 -7.33 15.56 -3.28
N LEU A 112 -8.50 15.33 -2.66
CA LEU A 112 -9.11 16.31 -1.75
C LEU A 112 -8.34 16.48 -0.45
N THR A 113 -7.36 15.63 -0.15
CA THR A 113 -6.42 15.83 0.97
C THR A 113 -5.58 17.10 0.83
N GLN A 114 -5.45 17.66 -0.38
CA GLN A 114 -4.73 18.92 -0.63
C GLN A 114 -5.63 20.16 -0.54
N VAL A 115 -6.95 19.98 -0.40
CA VAL A 115 -7.90 21.08 -0.31
C VAL A 115 -7.78 21.73 1.07
N THR A 116 -7.54 23.04 1.09
CA THR A 116 -7.42 23.79 2.34
C THR A 116 -8.78 23.92 3.03
N GLN A 117 -8.79 24.23 4.33
CA GLN A 117 -10.04 24.43 5.08
C GLN A 117 -10.91 25.52 4.44
N GLU A 118 -10.31 26.62 3.99
CA GLU A 118 -11.02 27.71 3.33
C GLU A 118 -11.69 27.26 2.02
N GLN A 119 -10.99 26.45 1.22
CA GLN A 119 -11.56 25.88 0.00
C GLN A 119 -12.68 24.88 0.30
N TRP A 120 -12.55 24.10 1.38
CA TRP A 120 -13.61 23.23 1.87
C TRP A 120 -14.86 24.00 2.28
N ASP A 121 -14.71 25.09 3.04
CA ASP A 121 -15.82 25.92 3.48
C ASP A 121 -16.56 26.55 2.29
N MET A 122 -15.84 26.92 1.22
CA MET A 122 -16.44 27.40 -0.03
C MET A 122 -17.22 26.30 -0.77
N LEU A 123 -16.62 25.11 -0.90
CA LEU A 123 -17.26 23.93 -1.50
C LEU A 123 -18.54 23.55 -0.76
N GLU A 124 -18.51 23.52 0.56
CA GLU A 124 -19.67 23.19 1.39
C GLU A 124 -20.81 24.19 1.18
N LYS A 125 -20.52 25.50 1.21
CA LYS A 125 -21.52 26.55 0.96
C LYS A 125 -22.15 26.41 -0.42
N ALA A 126 -21.35 26.14 -1.45
CA ALA A 126 -21.86 25.95 -2.81
C ALA A 126 -22.80 24.73 -2.91
N ILE A 127 -22.43 23.59 -2.32
CA ILE A 127 -23.24 22.37 -2.34
C ILE A 127 -24.57 22.56 -1.59
N ARG A 128 -24.54 23.22 -0.43
CA ARG A 128 -25.75 23.48 0.38
C ARG A 128 -26.73 24.41 -0.34
N ASN A 129 -26.24 25.39 -1.10
CA ASN A 129 -27.08 26.29 -1.88
C ASN A 129 -27.80 25.58 -3.05
N VAL A 130 -27.21 24.52 -3.61
CA VAL A 130 -27.84 23.73 -4.70
C VAL A 130 -28.95 22.81 -4.17
N LYS A 131 -28.88 22.34 -2.92
CA LYS A 131 -29.94 21.51 -2.30
C LYS A 131 -31.17 22.31 -1.84
N GLY A 132 -31.12 23.64 -1.91
CA GLY A 132 -32.19 24.55 -1.49
C GLY A 132 -33.12 25.04 -2.61
N SER A 133 -33.00 24.50 -3.84
CA SER A 133 -33.82 24.86 -5.01
C SER A 133 -34.66 23.69 -5.51
#